data_AF-A0A293MN07-F1
#
_entry.id   AF-A0A293MN07-F1
#
_cell.length_a   1.000
_cell.length_b   1.000
_cell.length_c   1.000
_cell.angle_alpha   90.00
_cell.angle_beta   90.00
_cell.angle_gamma   90.00
#
_symmetry.space_group_name_H-M   'P 1'
#
loop_
_entity.id
_entity.type
_entity.pdbx_description
1 polymer ?
#
loop_
_entity_poly.entity_id
_entity_poly.type
_entity_poly.pdbx_seq_one_letter_code
_entity_poly.pdbx_strand_id
1 'polypeptide(L)'
;MKMMSGPGLDWPAVEKLMHADDDRFEDAVSSLTVRELLDLVTGLQQAMADEQRRFDELTLELQAVQQKSSSDNEEGPQQRSLSAALCASQLKLARLCARNMRCFTQQAIRAKEDRAPGEARLTPSMTSAATSRAPDLGTRYNGDF
;
A
#
# COMPACT_ATOMS: atom_id res chain seq x y z
N MET A 1 -19.19 15.23 24.81
CA MET A 1 -18.09 14.34 24.36
C MET A 1 -16.94 15.22 23.90
N LYS A 2 -15.83 15.21 24.64
CA LYS A 2 -14.65 16.04 24.33
C LYS A 2 -13.76 15.21 23.39
N MET A 3 -13.77 15.53 22.10
CA MET A 3 -12.87 14.92 21.11
C MET A 3 -11.45 15.32 21.52
N MET A 4 -10.74 14.42 22.18
CA MET A 4 -9.33 14.61 22.53
C MET A 4 -8.50 14.35 21.29
N SER A 5 -8.54 15.29 20.33
CA SER A 5 -7.48 15.39 19.34
C SER A 5 -6.25 15.90 20.07
N GLY A 6 -5.39 14.97 20.49
CA GLY A 6 -4.03 15.30 20.90
C GLY A 6 -3.27 16.02 19.77
N PRO A 7 -2.08 16.55 20.06
CA PRO A 7 -1.19 17.04 19.00
C PRO A 7 -0.96 15.91 17.99
N GLY A 8 -0.95 16.25 16.69
CA GLY A 8 -0.57 15.30 15.64
C GLY A 8 0.90 14.92 15.72
N LEU A 9 1.36 14.07 14.80
CA LEU A 9 2.78 13.73 14.70
C LEU A 9 3.55 14.84 14.00
N ASP A 10 4.76 15.12 14.48
CA ASP A 10 5.72 15.93 13.74
C ASP A 10 6.44 15.09 12.68
N TRP A 11 7.07 15.77 11.71
CA TRP A 11 7.76 15.09 10.62
C TRP A 11 8.88 14.13 11.08
N PRO A 12 9.74 14.49 12.05
CA PRO A 12 10.76 13.56 12.55
C PRO A 12 10.18 12.28 13.16
N ALA A 13 9.04 12.35 13.87
CA ALA A 13 8.38 11.16 14.39
C ALA A 13 7.82 10.29 13.25
N VAL A 14 7.21 10.91 12.23
CA VAL A 14 6.72 10.22 11.03
C VAL A 14 7.87 9.50 10.31
N GLU A 15 8.97 10.20 10.04
CA GLU A 15 10.15 9.63 9.37
C GLU A 15 10.76 8.47 10.17
N LYS A 16 10.85 8.62 11.49
CA LYS A 16 11.34 7.55 12.38
C LYS A 16 10.47 6.29 12.31
N LEU A 17 9.14 6.45 12.30
CA LEU A 17 8.22 5.31 12.17
C LEU A 17 8.29 4.68 10.78
N MET A 18 8.38 5.48 9.73
CA MET A 18 8.51 5.01 8.35
C MET A 18 9.77 4.16 8.10
N HIS A 19 10.79 4.33 8.93
CA HIS A 19 12.04 3.56 8.86
C HIS A 19 12.26 2.58 10.02
N ALA A 20 11.32 2.47 10.96
CA ALA A 20 11.35 1.45 12.00
C ALA A 20 11.29 0.04 11.39
N ASP A 21 11.70 -0.99 12.12
CA ASP A 21 11.37 -2.37 11.80
C ASP A 21 9.86 -2.64 11.89
N ASP A 22 9.40 -3.74 11.30
CA ASP A 22 7.98 -4.00 11.11
C ASP A 22 7.25 -4.20 12.46
N ASP A 23 7.86 -4.89 13.43
CA ASP A 23 7.26 -5.11 14.76
C ASP A 23 7.03 -3.77 15.49
N ARG A 24 8.05 -2.90 15.52
CA ARG A 24 7.92 -1.57 16.13
C ARG A 24 6.95 -0.67 15.38
N PHE A 25 6.83 -0.82 14.07
CA PHE A 25 5.86 -0.07 13.28
C PHE A 25 4.43 -0.49 13.65
N GLU A 26 4.15 -1.80 13.71
CA GLU A 26 2.83 -2.32 14.08
C GLU A 26 2.45 -1.92 15.51
N ASP A 27 3.38 -2.07 16.46
CA ASP A 27 3.18 -1.65 17.85
C ASP A 27 2.83 -0.16 17.94
N ALA A 28 3.58 0.69 17.24
CA ALA A 28 3.32 2.12 17.21
C ALA A 28 1.95 2.43 16.59
N VAL A 29 1.65 1.90 15.40
CA VAL A 29 0.36 2.11 14.70
C VAL A 29 -0.82 1.70 15.56
N SER A 30 -0.71 0.62 16.33
CA SER A 30 -1.77 0.18 17.24
C SER A 30 -2.09 1.21 18.33
N SER A 31 -1.10 2.02 18.73
CA SER A 31 -1.20 3.01 19.81
C SER A 31 -1.55 4.43 19.34
N LEU A 32 -1.26 4.79 18.08
CA LEU A 32 -1.48 6.13 17.53
C LEU A 32 -2.96 6.54 17.53
N THR A 33 -3.25 7.81 17.81
CA THR A 33 -4.58 8.38 17.61
C THR A 33 -4.95 8.43 16.12
N VAL A 34 -6.24 8.61 15.80
CA VAL A 34 -6.69 8.75 14.41
C VAL A 34 -6.01 9.92 13.70
N ARG A 35 -5.78 11.03 14.42
CA ARG A 35 -5.09 12.20 13.85
C ARG A 35 -3.64 11.86 13.50
N GLU A 36 -2.91 11.24 14.41
CA GLU A 36 -1.51 10.83 14.19
C GLU A 36 -1.40 9.78 13.08
N LEU A 37 -2.37 8.87 12.95
CA LEU A 37 -2.44 7.93 11.83
C LEU A 37 -2.59 8.63 10.48
N LEU A 38 -3.38 9.73 10.41
CA LEU A 38 -3.52 10.51 9.19
C LEU A 38 -2.20 11.20 8.83
N ASP A 39 -1.52 11.80 9.81
CA ASP A 39 -0.20 12.43 9.61
C ASP A 39 0.82 11.41 9.07
N LEU A 40 0.85 10.21 9.66
CA LEU A 40 1.70 9.10 9.20
C LEU A 40 1.34 8.63 7.78
N VAL A 41 0.05 8.52 7.46
CA VAL A 41 -0.42 8.15 6.10
C VAL A 41 0.03 9.19 5.08
N THR A 42 -0.08 10.48 5.39
CA THR A 42 0.40 11.55 4.52
C THR A 42 1.90 11.47 4.29
N GLY A 43 2.70 11.22 5.34
CA GLY A 43 4.14 11.05 5.18
C GLY A 43 4.54 9.81 4.37
N LEU A 44 3.83 8.70 4.58
CA LEU A 44 4.01 7.49 3.76
C LEU A 44 3.71 7.77 2.28
N GLN A 45 2.62 8.48 1.98
CA GLN A 45 2.25 8.85 0.61
C GLN A 45 3.28 9.77 -0.04
N GLN A 46 3.81 10.74 0.71
CA GLN A 46 4.88 11.60 0.20
C GLN A 46 6.14 10.79 -0.12
N ALA A 47 6.59 9.91 0.77
CA ALA A 47 7.76 9.08 0.49
C ALA A 47 7.53 8.06 -0.63
N MET A 48 6.31 7.56 -0.81
CA MET A 48 5.96 6.74 -1.98
C MET A 48 6.11 7.55 -3.26
N ALA A 49 5.62 8.80 -3.30
CA ALA A 49 5.77 9.66 -4.46
C ALA A 49 7.25 9.99 -4.74
N ASP A 50 8.04 10.24 -3.71
CA ASP A 50 9.48 10.49 -3.83
C ASP A 50 10.23 9.27 -4.34
N GLU A 51 9.92 8.09 -3.79
CA GLU A 51 10.55 6.84 -4.23
C GLU A 51 10.11 6.43 -5.64
N GLN A 52 8.87 6.69 -6.03
CA GLN A 52 8.40 6.45 -7.39
C GLN A 52 9.16 7.34 -8.40
N ARG A 53 9.36 8.63 -8.08
CA ARG A 53 10.17 9.51 -8.93
C ARG A 53 11.60 8.99 -9.09
N ARG A 54 12.21 8.53 -8.00
CA ARG A 54 13.54 7.91 -8.03
C ARG A 54 13.56 6.63 -8.89
N PHE A 55 12.52 5.79 -8.78
CA PHE A 55 12.39 4.59 -9.59
C PHE A 55 12.31 4.92 -11.09
N ASP A 56 11.54 5.95 -11.44
CA ASP A 56 11.39 6.42 -12.82
C ASP A 56 12.72 6.95 -13.37
N GLU A 57 13.46 7.74 -12.57
CA GLU A 57 14.81 8.21 -12.92
C GLU A 57 15.79 7.05 -13.18
N LEU A 58 15.87 6.08 -12.28
CA LEU A 58 16.70 4.89 -12.43
C LEU A 58 16.34 4.08 -13.70
N THR A 59 15.04 4.04 -14.03
CA THR A 59 14.54 3.34 -15.22
C THR A 59 15.02 4.03 -16.50
N LEU A 60 14.96 5.37 -16.55
CA LEU A 60 15.47 6.16 -17.67
C LEU A 60 17.00 6.02 -17.82
N GLU A 61 17.74 6.03 -16.71
CA GLU A 61 19.19 5.83 -16.72
C GLU A 61 19.57 4.44 -17.25
N LEU A 62 18.87 3.39 -16.82
CA LEU A 62 19.10 2.02 -17.31
C LEU A 62 18.87 1.92 -18.82
N GLN A 63 17.78 2.50 -19.32
CA GLN A 63 17.47 2.52 -20.76
C GLN A 63 18.55 3.26 -21.55
N ALA A 64 19.04 4.40 -21.03
CA ALA A 64 20.10 5.17 -21.67
C ALA A 64 21.43 4.39 -21.72
N VAL A 65 21.77 3.65 -20.67
CA VAL A 65 22.94 2.76 -20.66
C VAL A 65 22.78 1.65 -21.69
N GLN A 66 21.63 0.96 -21.72
CA GLN A 66 21.33 -0.12 -22.67
C GLN A 66 21.40 0.33 -24.13
N GLN A 67 20.93 1.54 -24.43
CA GLN A 67 21.03 2.11 -25.78
C GLN A 67 22.49 2.34 -26.19
N LYS A 68 23.35 2.80 -25.27
CA LYS A 68 24.77 3.04 -25.53
C LYS A 68 25.59 1.75 -25.63
N SER A 69 25.26 0.73 -24.84
CA SER A 69 25.96 -0.56 -24.83
C SER A 69 25.47 -1.55 -25.91
N SER A 70 24.46 -1.19 -26.70
CA SER A 70 23.96 -2.04 -27.81
C SER A 70 24.99 -2.35 -28.92
N SER A 71 26.19 -1.74 -28.88
CA SER A 71 27.32 -2.05 -29.77
C SER A 71 28.30 -3.09 -29.19
N ASP A 72 28.30 -3.33 -27.87
CA ASP A 72 29.23 -4.23 -27.17
C ASP A 72 28.41 -5.25 -26.36
N ASN A 73 28.47 -6.52 -26.73
CA ASN A 73 27.67 -7.63 -26.15
C ASN A 73 28.00 -7.98 -24.67
N GLU A 74 28.46 -7.03 -23.85
CA GLU A 74 28.71 -7.25 -22.43
C GLU A 74 27.82 -6.35 -21.56
N GLU A 75 27.06 -6.97 -20.65
CA GLU A 75 26.38 -6.25 -19.57
C GLU A 75 27.43 -5.62 -18.65
N GLY A 76 27.65 -4.31 -18.83
CA GLY A 76 28.62 -3.57 -18.06
C GLY A 76 28.29 -3.54 -16.55
N PRO A 77 29.29 -3.36 -15.67
CA PRO A 77 29.08 -3.19 -14.23
C PRO A 77 28.03 -2.13 -13.86
N GLN A 78 27.90 -1.08 -14.68
CA GLN A 78 26.92 -0.01 -14.51
C GLN A 78 25.48 -0.50 -14.68
N GLN A 79 25.20 -1.35 -15.68
CA GLN A 79 23.86 -1.91 -15.90
C GLN A 79 23.43 -2.77 -14.69
N ARG A 80 24.34 -3.61 -14.18
CA ARG A 80 24.07 -4.43 -12.99
C ARG A 80 23.80 -3.58 -11.75
N SER A 81 24.58 -2.51 -11.55
CA SER A 81 24.38 -1.57 -10.44
C SER A 81 23.02 -0.89 -10.51
N LEU A 82 22.60 -0.44 -11.70
CA LEU A 82 21.29 0.19 -11.91
C LEU A 82 20.15 -0.80 -11.68
N SER A 83 20.26 -2.03 -12.18
CA SER A 83 19.28 -3.09 -11.92
C SER A 83 19.14 -3.39 -10.43
N ALA A 84 20.26 -3.47 -9.69
CA ALA A 84 20.22 -3.66 -8.24
C ALA A 84 19.55 -2.48 -7.51
N ALA A 85 19.81 -1.24 -7.95
CA ALA A 85 19.17 -0.05 -7.41
C ALA A 85 17.65 -0.03 -7.67
N LEU A 86 17.20 -0.46 -8.85
CA LEU A 86 15.78 -0.62 -9.17
C LEU A 86 15.09 -1.65 -8.28
N CYS A 87 15.72 -2.81 -8.07
CA CYS A 87 15.18 -3.82 -7.14
C CYS A 87 15.08 -3.28 -5.71
N ALA A 88 16.09 -2.54 -5.24
CA ALA A 88 16.06 -1.92 -3.92
C ALA A 88 14.94 -0.87 -3.81
N SER A 89 14.75 -0.06 -4.84
CA SER A 89 13.68 0.94 -4.91
C SER A 89 12.29 0.30 -4.93
N GLN A 90 12.10 -0.76 -5.70
CA GLN A 90 10.86 -1.54 -5.73
C GLN A 90 10.53 -2.15 -4.35
N LEU A 91 11.53 -2.73 -3.67
CA LEU A 91 11.35 -3.26 -2.32
C LEU A 91 10.95 -2.16 -1.33
N LYS A 92 11.55 -0.97 -1.46
CA LYS A 92 11.20 0.18 -0.63
C LYS A 92 9.77 0.66 -0.88
N LEU A 93 9.34 0.77 -2.14
CA LEU A 93 7.95 1.08 -2.50
C LEU A 93 6.99 0.05 -1.92
N ALA A 94 7.26 -1.25 -2.10
CA ALA A 94 6.42 -2.31 -1.55
C ALA A 94 6.27 -2.21 -0.03
N ARG A 95 7.36 -1.91 0.69
CA ARG A 95 7.33 -1.69 2.15
C ARG A 95 6.48 -0.49 2.52
N LEU A 96 6.64 0.64 1.85
CA LEU A 96 5.86 1.86 2.11
C LEU A 96 4.36 1.61 1.87
N CYS A 97 4.01 0.92 0.77
CA CYS A 97 2.63 0.52 0.48
C CYS A 97 2.06 -0.40 1.57
N ALA A 98 2.82 -1.41 2.00
CA ALA A 98 2.39 -2.32 3.06
C ALA A 98 2.10 -1.55 4.36
N ARG A 99 2.98 -0.64 4.75
CA ARG A 99 2.79 0.23 5.92
C ARG A 99 1.57 1.13 5.80
N ASN A 100 1.33 1.68 4.61
CA ASN A 100 0.16 2.51 4.35
C ASN A 100 -1.16 1.71 4.50
N MET A 101 -1.19 0.48 3.98
CA MET A 101 -2.32 -0.44 4.16
C MET A 101 -2.55 -0.85 5.61
N ARG A 102 -1.49 -0.97 6.41
CA ARG A 102 -1.57 -1.25 7.85
C ARG A 102 -2.23 -0.11 8.62
N CYS A 103 -1.87 1.14 8.32
CA CYS A 103 -2.55 2.30 8.88
C CYS A 103 -4.05 2.29 8.57
N PHE A 104 -4.46 1.98 7.33
CA PHE A 104 -5.88 1.87 6.97
C PHE A 104 -6.58 0.71 7.68
N THR A 105 -5.89 -0.42 7.85
CA THR A 105 -6.42 -1.56 8.61
C THR A 105 -6.70 -1.15 10.07
N GLN A 106 -5.78 -0.41 10.70
CA GLN A 106 -5.98 0.10 12.05
C GLN A 106 -7.13 1.10 12.15
N GLN A 107 -7.29 1.99 11.17
CA GLN A 107 -8.43 2.90 11.10
C GLN A 107 -9.76 2.14 11.00
N ALA A 108 -9.81 1.07 10.21
CA ALA A 108 -11.00 0.23 10.06
C ALA A 108 -11.36 -0.55 11.34
N ILE A 109 -10.36 -0.98 12.12
CA ILE A 109 -10.57 -1.61 13.43
C ILE A 109 -11.20 -0.60 14.41
N ARG A 110 -10.60 0.59 14.53
CA ARG A 110 -11.07 1.66 15.44
C ARG A 110 -12.50 2.12 15.10
N ALA A 111 -12.82 2.26 13.81
CA ALA A 111 -14.17 2.63 13.38
C ALA A 111 -15.25 1.60 13.77
N LYS A 112 -14.87 0.32 13.96
CA LYS A 112 -15.80 -0.71 14.47
C LYS A 112 -15.96 -0.62 15.98
N GLU A 113 -14.89 -0.28 16.71
CA GLU A 113 -14.89 -0.11 18.17
C GLU A 113 -15.73 1.11 18.60
N ASP A 114 -15.60 2.24 17.90
CA ASP A 114 -16.39 3.46 18.17
C ASP A 114 -17.91 3.25 17.97
N ARG A 115 -18.30 2.23 17.19
CA ARG A 115 -19.71 1.85 16.98
C ARG A 115 -20.30 0.95 18.07
N ALA A 116 -19.51 0.51 19.06
CA ALA A 116 -19.98 -0.32 20.16
C ALA A 116 -19.77 0.39 21.51
N PRO A 117 -20.83 1.01 22.05
CA PRO A 117 -21.50 0.36 23.19
C PRO A 117 -23.03 0.53 23.18
N GLY A 118 -23.78 -0.58 23.21
CA GLY A 118 -25.16 -0.57 23.74
C GLY A 118 -26.32 -0.97 22.82
N GLU A 119 -26.12 -1.33 21.55
CA GLU A 119 -27.23 -1.91 20.78
C GLU A 119 -27.31 -3.42 21.00
N ALA A 120 -28.12 -3.79 22.00
CA ALA A 120 -28.81 -5.07 22.00
C ALA A 120 -29.49 -5.21 20.62
N ARG A 121 -28.89 -6.06 19.78
CA ARG A 121 -29.33 -6.37 18.43
C ARG A 121 -30.70 -7.04 18.49
N LEU A 122 -31.76 -6.25 18.58
CA LEU A 122 -33.10 -6.68 18.18
C LEU A 122 -33.04 -6.88 16.67
N THR A 123 -32.91 -8.12 16.24
CA THR A 123 -33.09 -8.51 14.85
C THR A 123 -34.55 -8.30 14.45
N PRO A 124 -34.84 -7.59 13.35
CA PRO A 124 -35.94 -7.98 12.50
C PRO A 124 -35.38 -8.90 11.42
N SER A 125 -35.71 -10.18 11.56
CA SER A 125 -35.84 -11.11 10.45
C SER A 125 -36.66 -10.46 9.33
N MET A 126 -36.07 -10.26 8.15
CA MET A 126 -36.80 -10.16 6.90
C MET A 126 -35.96 -10.77 5.77
N THR A 127 -36.53 -11.83 5.23
CA THR A 127 -36.21 -12.60 4.03
C THR A 127 -35.90 -11.76 2.80
N SER A 128 -34.91 -12.20 2.01
CA SER A 128 -35.04 -12.21 0.54
C SER A 128 -34.00 -13.13 -0.08
N ALA A 129 -34.49 -14.26 -0.57
CA ALA A 129 -33.79 -15.11 -1.52
C ALA A 129 -33.60 -14.32 -2.82
N ALA A 130 -32.35 -14.11 -3.23
CA ALA A 130 -32.02 -13.64 -4.56
C ALA A 130 -31.34 -14.79 -5.30
N THR A 131 -32.14 -15.44 -6.14
CA THR A 131 -31.79 -16.47 -7.10
C THR A 131 -30.58 -16.04 -7.94
N SER A 132 -29.47 -16.77 -7.79
CA SER A 132 -28.30 -16.63 -8.65
C SER A 132 -28.65 -17.16 -10.05
N ARG A 133 -28.81 -16.26 -11.02
CA ARG A 133 -28.98 -16.62 -12.43
C ARG A 133 -27.68 -16.26 -13.15
N ALA A 134 -26.84 -17.27 -13.34
CA ALA A 134 -25.60 -17.17 -14.10
C ALA A 134 -25.88 -16.87 -15.59
N PRO A 135 -25.04 -16.07 -16.27
CA PRO A 135 -25.07 -15.99 -17.72
C PRO A 135 -24.42 -17.24 -18.34
N ASP A 136 -25.21 -17.91 -19.16
CA ASP A 136 -24.89 -19.05 -20.01
C ASP A 136 -23.84 -18.66 -21.08
N LEU A 137 -22.61 -19.17 -20.93
CA LEU A 137 -21.58 -19.10 -21.95
C LEU A 137 -21.88 -20.19 -23.00
N GLY A 138 -22.67 -19.81 -23.99
CA GLY A 138 -23.00 -20.60 -25.17
C GLY A 138 -21.74 -21.05 -25.91
N THR A 139 -21.31 -22.26 -25.61
CA THR A 139 -20.33 -23.00 -26.39
C THR A 139 -21.06 -23.64 -27.56
N ARG A 140 -20.92 -23.09 -28.77
CA ARG A 140 -21.22 -23.81 -30.02
C ARG A 140 -19.96 -23.94 -30.84
N TYR A 141 -19.23 -24.99 -30.54
CA TYR A 141 -18.37 -25.68 -31.49
C TYR A 141 -19.30 -26.34 -32.52
N ASN A 142 -19.20 -25.93 -33.78
CA ASN A 142 -19.75 -26.69 -34.91
C ASN A 142 -18.56 -26.98 -35.82
N GLY A 143 -17.95 -28.13 -35.63
CA GLY A 143 -17.27 -28.83 -36.71
C GLY A 143 -18.30 -29.74 -37.35
N ASP A 144 -18.39 -29.72 -38.68
CA ASP A 144 -18.61 -30.91 -39.51
C ASP A 144 -18.54 -30.54 -41.00
N PHE A 145 -17.70 -31.32 -41.70
CA PHE A 145 -17.42 -31.45 -43.15
C PHE A 145 -16.67 -30.33 -43.89
#